data_AF-A0A3N5WZN5-F1
#
_entry.id   AF-A0A3N5WZN5-F1
#
_cell.length_a   1.000
_cell.length_b   1.000
_cell.length_c   1.000
_cell.angle_alpha   90.00
_cell.angle_beta   90.00
_cell.angle_gamma   90.00
#
_symmetry.space_group_name_H-M   'P 1'
#
loop_
_entity.id
_entity.type
_entity.pdbx_description
1 polymer ?
#
loop_
_entity_poly.entity_id
_entity_poly.type
_entity_poly.pdbx_seq_one_letter_code
_entity_poly.pdbx_strand_id
1 'polypeptide(L)'
;MGYSGYAELRALSPETYLAWEQFDTPFDGYTPNVVRDLASEQYTKGLRYGQDATMIHIAVNGTWSTETKTGGCLSSCEGIGYHACTKDLLRGFLDSGTPITVHRWNGSEVTHSLIK
;
A
#
# COMPACT_ATOMS: atom_id res chain seq x y z
N MET A 1 4.68 -7.64 15.27
CA MET A 1 4.88 -6.39 16.05
C MET A 1 3.59 -5.61 15.94
N GLY A 2 2.99 -5.18 17.05
CA GLY A 2 1.80 -4.30 16.99
C GLY A 2 2.22 -2.90 16.58
N TYR A 3 1.68 -2.40 15.47
CA TYR A 3 2.11 -1.15 14.82
C TYR A 3 1.49 0.07 15.51
N SER A 4 2.28 1.13 15.73
CA SER A 4 1.87 2.32 16.51
C SER A 4 1.75 3.63 15.72
N GLY A 5 1.97 3.63 14.40
CA GLY A 5 1.60 4.74 13.51
C GLY A 5 2.53 5.02 12.32
N TYR A 6 2.29 6.15 11.64
CA TYR A 6 3.00 6.57 10.41
C TYR A 6 4.52 6.72 10.53
N ALA A 7 5.07 6.86 11.74
CA ALA A 7 6.51 6.98 11.95
C ALA A 7 7.25 5.68 11.59
N GLU A 8 6.66 4.53 11.90
CA GLU A 8 7.24 3.23 11.62
C GLU A 8 7.23 2.95 10.09
N LEU A 9 6.18 3.39 9.37
CA LEU A 9 6.09 3.24 7.90
C LEU A 9 7.24 3.95 7.16
N ARG A 10 7.72 5.07 7.71
CA ARG A 10 8.84 5.85 7.14
C ARG A 10 10.17 5.12 7.23
N ALA A 11 10.31 4.23 8.21
CA ALA A 11 11.54 3.48 8.47
C ALA A 11 11.61 2.15 7.70
N LEU A 12 10.50 1.70 7.10
CA LEU A 12 10.46 0.43 6.35
C LEU A 12 11.32 0.50 5.09
N SER A 13 12.04 -0.57 4.79
CA SER A 13 12.71 -0.68 3.49
C SER A 13 11.66 -0.81 2.37
N PRO A 14 11.98 -0.41 1.12
CA PRO A 14 11.13 -0.66 -0.04
C PRO A 14 10.65 -2.11 -0.16
N GLU A 15 11.55 -3.07 0.02
CA GLU A 15 11.31 -4.50 -0.16
C GLU A 15 10.34 -5.06 0.87
N THR A 16 10.16 -4.39 2.01
CA THR A 16 9.19 -4.81 3.03
C THR A 16 7.77 -4.86 2.44
N TYR A 17 7.45 -3.99 1.47
CA TYR A 17 6.14 -3.95 0.80
C TYR A 17 5.88 -5.15 -0.12
N LEU A 18 6.87 -6.03 -0.36
CA LEU A 18 6.63 -7.31 -1.03
C LEU A 18 6.04 -8.36 -0.07
N ALA A 19 6.32 -8.24 1.23
CA ALA A 19 5.78 -9.11 2.26
C ALA A 19 4.50 -8.49 2.86
N TRP A 20 3.46 -8.36 2.03
CA TRP A 20 2.22 -7.67 2.38
C TRP A 20 1.56 -8.20 3.65
N GLU A 21 1.75 -9.49 3.98
CA GLU A 21 1.25 -10.13 5.19
C GLU A 21 1.77 -9.48 6.48
N GLN A 22 2.89 -8.76 6.42
CA GLN A 22 3.48 -8.07 7.59
C GLN A 22 2.76 -6.77 7.96
N PHE A 23 1.83 -6.29 7.12
CA PHE A 23 1.08 -5.04 7.33
C PHE A 23 -0.24 -5.25 8.08
N ASP A 24 -0.32 -6.28 8.92
CA ASP A 24 -1.43 -6.50 9.84
C ASP A 24 -1.65 -5.29 10.75
N THR A 25 -2.92 -4.95 10.94
CA THR A 25 -3.34 -3.90 11.89
C THR A 25 -4.13 -4.52 13.04
N PRO A 26 -4.15 -3.88 14.22
CA PRO A 26 -5.05 -4.28 15.31
C PRO A 26 -6.53 -4.30 14.90
N PHE A 27 -6.90 -3.61 13.83
CA PHE A 27 -8.27 -3.52 13.35
C PHE A 27 -8.72 -4.73 12.53
N ASP A 28 -7.79 -5.58 12.08
CA ASP A 28 -8.07 -6.76 11.26
C ASP A 28 -8.75 -7.90 12.06
N GLY A 29 -8.93 -7.73 13.38
CA GLY A 29 -9.55 -8.74 14.25
C GLY A 29 -10.92 -8.37 14.82
N TYR A 30 -11.46 -7.18 14.56
CA TYR A 30 -12.62 -6.66 15.34
C TYR A 30 -13.92 -7.46 15.17
N THR A 31 -14.34 -7.73 13.92
CA THR A 31 -15.56 -8.50 13.63
C THR A 31 -15.33 -9.37 12.40
N PRO A 32 -15.25 -10.71 12.53
CA PRO A 32 -14.74 -11.57 11.46
C PRO A 32 -15.45 -11.46 10.11
N ASN A 33 -16.78 -11.34 10.10
CA ASN A 33 -17.53 -11.23 8.83
C ASN A 33 -17.31 -9.86 8.15
N VAL A 34 -17.32 -8.76 8.93
CA VAL A 34 -17.09 -7.41 8.41
C VAL A 34 -15.65 -7.27 7.90
N VAL A 35 -14.68 -7.82 8.62
CA VAL A 35 -13.27 -7.83 8.21
C VAL A 35 -13.07 -8.64 6.94
N ARG A 36 -13.68 -9.82 6.82
CA ARG A 36 -13.53 -10.65 5.60
C ARG A 36 -14.07 -9.93 4.37
N ASP A 37 -15.23 -9.29 4.51
CA ASP A 37 -15.85 -8.56 3.41
C ASP A 37 -14.98 -7.33 3.05
N LEU A 38 -14.48 -6.59 4.04
CA LEU A 38 -13.57 -5.47 3.85
C LEU A 38 -12.22 -5.88 3.21
N ALA A 39 -11.64 -7.00 3.62
CA ALA A 39 -10.41 -7.53 3.02
C ALA A 39 -10.60 -7.86 1.54
N SER A 40 -11.74 -8.49 1.19
CA SER A 40 -12.11 -8.76 -0.19
C SER A 40 -12.32 -7.48 -1.00
N GLU A 41 -12.98 -6.47 -0.43
CA GLU A 41 -13.17 -5.15 -1.05
C GLU A 41 -11.85 -4.43 -1.28
N GLN A 42 -10.95 -4.41 -0.29
CA GLN A 42 -9.64 -3.78 -0.40
C GLN A 42 -8.76 -4.48 -1.43
N TYR A 43 -8.75 -5.82 -1.46
CA TYR A 43 -8.07 -6.59 -2.49
C TYR A 43 -8.58 -6.24 -3.89
N THR A 44 -9.91 -6.25 -4.08
CA THR A 44 -10.54 -5.94 -5.38
C THR A 44 -10.23 -4.52 -5.81
N LYS A 45 -10.25 -3.56 -4.87
CA LYS A 45 -9.88 -2.16 -5.09
C LYS A 45 -8.42 -2.04 -5.54
N GLY A 46 -7.50 -2.74 -4.88
CA GLY A 46 -6.08 -2.75 -5.21
C GLY A 46 -5.84 -3.28 -6.61
N LEU A 47 -6.42 -4.44 -6.92
CA LEU A 47 -6.32 -5.06 -8.23
C LEU A 47 -6.86 -4.15 -9.34
N ARG A 48 -8.03 -3.55 -9.14
CA ARG A 48 -8.66 -2.63 -10.12
C ARG A 48 -7.77 -1.42 -10.39
N TYR A 49 -7.32 -0.73 -9.36
CA TYR A 49 -6.49 0.46 -9.54
C TYR A 49 -5.12 0.14 -10.11
N GLY A 50 -4.54 -1.01 -9.74
CA GLY A 50 -3.32 -1.48 -10.36
C GLY A 50 -3.51 -1.74 -11.86
N GLN A 51 -4.57 -2.44 -12.25
CA GLN A 51 -4.89 -2.72 -13.66
C GLN A 51 -5.11 -1.46 -14.50
N ASP A 52 -5.62 -0.38 -13.91
CA ASP A 52 -5.82 0.91 -14.58
C ASP A 52 -4.58 1.82 -14.56
N ALA A 53 -3.54 1.43 -13.81
CA ALA A 53 -2.34 2.23 -13.58
C ALA A 53 -1.19 1.86 -14.54
N THR A 54 -0.33 2.85 -14.81
CA THR A 54 1.00 2.65 -15.41
C THR A 54 2.06 2.45 -14.34
N MET A 55 1.87 3.08 -13.17
CA MET A 55 2.76 3.01 -12.02
C MET A 55 1.95 3.17 -10.74
N ILE A 56 2.33 2.41 -9.71
CA ILE A 56 1.84 2.58 -8.34
C ILE A 56 2.98 3.19 -7.52
N HIS A 57 2.65 4.18 -6.71
CA HIS A 57 3.60 4.86 -5.85
C HIS A 57 3.24 4.63 -4.39
N ILE A 58 4.24 4.32 -3.58
CA ILE A 58 4.14 4.28 -2.12
C ILE A 58 5.02 5.41 -1.59
N ALA A 59 4.41 6.45 -1.06
CA ALA A 59 5.09 7.63 -0.57
C ALA A 59 5.93 7.35 0.69
N VAL A 60 6.72 8.35 1.11
CA VAL A 60 7.62 8.26 2.26
C VAL A 60 6.89 7.89 3.56
N ASN A 61 5.65 8.36 3.73
CA ASN A 61 4.79 8.05 4.86
C ASN A 61 3.94 6.77 4.66
N GLY A 62 4.14 6.02 3.58
CA GLY A 62 3.39 4.80 3.27
C GLY A 62 2.00 5.03 2.68
N THR A 63 1.57 6.27 2.41
CA THR A 63 0.37 6.53 1.59
C THR A 63 0.63 6.12 0.16
N TRP A 64 -0.43 5.82 -0.59
CA TRP A 64 -0.29 5.33 -1.96
C TRP A 64 -0.97 6.26 -2.98
N SER A 65 -0.47 6.22 -4.20
CA SER A 65 -1.09 6.86 -5.36
C SER A 65 -0.83 6.04 -6.62
N THR A 66 -1.57 6.31 -7.68
CA THR A 66 -1.37 5.69 -9.00
C THR A 66 -1.29 6.75 -10.09
N GLU A 67 -0.40 6.54 -11.03
CA GLU A 67 -0.45 7.18 -12.35
C GLU A 67 -1.36 6.33 -13.24
N THR A 68 -2.41 6.93 -13.82
CA THR A 68 -3.39 6.19 -14.63
C THR A 68 -2.95 6.11 -16.08
N LYS A 69 -3.36 5.04 -16.78
CA LYS A 69 -3.13 4.87 -18.22
C LYS A 69 -3.73 5.99 -19.09
N THR A 70 -4.69 6.73 -18.55
CA THR A 70 -5.33 7.89 -19.20
C THR A 70 -4.63 9.22 -18.92
N GLY A 71 -3.49 9.22 -18.19
CA GLY A 71 -2.70 10.41 -17.89
C GLY A 71 -3.16 11.19 -16.66
N GLY A 72 -3.97 10.59 -15.78
CA GLY A 72 -4.38 11.16 -14.50
C GLY A 72 -3.59 10.61 -13.32
N CYS A 73 -3.88 11.13 -12.13
CA CYS A 73 -3.34 10.60 -10.87
C CYS A 73 -4.47 10.40 -9.87
N LEU A 74 -4.48 9.24 -9.21
CA LEU A 74 -5.33 8.97 -8.05
C LEU A 74 -4.45 8.90 -6.82
N SER A 75 -4.76 9.67 -5.78
CA SER A 75 -4.00 9.67 -4.54
C SER A 75 -4.88 9.30 -3.36
N SER A 76 -4.29 8.61 -2.39
CA SER A 76 -4.91 8.25 -1.13
C SER A 76 -4.28 9.04 0.01
N CYS A 77 -5.11 9.42 0.99
CA CYS A 77 -4.64 9.94 2.27
C CYS A 77 -4.30 8.82 3.28
N GLU A 78 -4.55 7.56 2.92
CA GLU A 78 -4.42 6.40 3.79
C GLU A 78 -3.11 5.65 3.56
N GLY A 79 -2.35 5.44 4.64
CA GLY A 79 -1.15 4.61 4.64
C GLY A 79 -1.47 3.12 4.62
N ILE A 80 -0.68 2.35 3.87
CA ILE A 80 -0.71 0.89 3.94
C ILE A 80 -0.23 0.45 5.34
N GLY A 81 -0.99 -0.41 6.01
CA GLY A 81 -0.72 -0.85 7.39
C GLY A 81 -1.24 0.10 8.47
N TYR A 82 -2.09 1.09 8.12
CA TYR A 82 -2.70 2.00 9.09
C TYR A 82 -4.19 1.73 9.31
N HIS A 83 -4.95 1.45 8.24
CA HIS A 83 -6.36 1.09 8.33
C HIS A 83 -6.58 -0.41 8.14
N ALA A 84 -7.71 -0.89 8.65
CA ALA A 84 -8.12 -2.28 8.52
C ALA A 84 -8.01 -2.78 7.07
N CYS A 85 -7.40 -3.94 6.92
CA CYS A 85 -7.28 -4.71 5.68
C CYS A 85 -6.54 -3.97 4.55
N THR A 86 -5.77 -2.92 4.86
CA THR A 86 -4.93 -2.25 3.86
C THR A 86 -3.78 -3.12 3.36
N LYS A 87 -3.41 -4.18 4.10
CA LYS A 87 -2.53 -5.24 3.59
C LYS A 87 -3.11 -5.94 2.35
N ASP A 88 -4.43 -6.13 2.31
CA ASP A 88 -5.10 -6.80 1.19
C ASP A 88 -5.18 -5.86 -0.03
N LEU A 89 -5.25 -4.55 0.20
CA LEU A 89 -5.06 -3.55 -0.86
C LEU A 89 -3.66 -3.66 -1.50
N LEU A 90 -2.62 -3.73 -0.67
CA LEU A 90 -1.24 -3.92 -1.14
C LEU A 90 -1.10 -5.25 -1.90
N ARG A 91 -1.71 -6.33 -1.39
CA ARG A 91 -1.79 -7.60 -2.12
C ARG A 91 -2.41 -7.43 -3.51
N GLY A 92 -3.53 -6.71 -3.61
CA GLY A 92 -4.16 -6.42 -4.90
C GLY A 92 -3.25 -5.64 -5.86
N PHE A 93 -2.48 -4.67 -5.37
CA PHE A 93 -1.46 -3.96 -6.17
C PHE A 93 -0.35 -4.89 -6.66
N LEU A 94 0.15 -5.76 -5.78
CA LEU A 94 1.17 -6.74 -6.16
C LEU A 94 0.62 -7.69 -7.23
N ASP A 95 -0.59 -8.22 -7.05
CA ASP A 95 -1.19 -9.19 -7.97
C ASP A 95 -1.65 -8.57 -9.30
N SER A 96 -1.76 -7.23 -9.40
CA SER A 96 -2.09 -6.56 -10.67
C SER A 96 -0.98 -6.65 -11.72
N GLY A 97 0.25 -6.95 -11.30
CA GLY A 97 1.43 -6.96 -12.16
C GLY A 97 1.90 -5.56 -12.60
N THR A 98 1.34 -4.52 -11.99
CA THR A 98 1.71 -3.13 -12.29
C THR A 98 2.99 -2.76 -11.55
N PRO A 99 3.91 -2.03 -12.19
CA PRO A 99 5.12 -1.58 -11.53
C PRO A 99 4.84 -0.78 -10.26
N ILE A 100 5.62 -1.03 -9.20
CA ILE A 100 5.48 -0.34 -7.92
C ILE A 100 6.78 0.35 -7.55
N THR A 101 6.72 1.67 -7.33
CA THR A 101 7.84 2.45 -6.81
C THR A 101 7.59 2.88 -5.37
N VAL A 102 8.58 2.69 -4.51
CA VAL A 102 8.55 3.14 -3.11
C VAL A 102 9.50 4.32 -2.95
N HIS A 103 8.97 5.39 -2.35
CA HIS A 103 9.67 6.64 -2.10
C HIS A 103 10.22 6.67 -0.67
N ARG A 104 11.48 7.07 -0.48
CA ARG A 104 12.10 7.20 0.84
C ARG A 104 12.86 8.49 0.99
N TRP A 105 12.83 9.08 2.19
CA TRP A 105 13.65 10.23 2.53
C TRP A 105 14.91 9.75 3.24
N ASN A 106 16.09 10.04 2.68
CA ASN A 106 17.37 9.62 3.26
C ASN A 106 18.01 10.68 4.20
N GLY A 107 17.35 11.82 4.39
CA GLY A 107 17.88 12.97 5.15
C GLY A 107 18.18 14.19 4.29
N SER A 108 18.39 14.02 2.97
CA SER A 108 18.71 15.10 2.03
C SER A 108 17.86 15.11 0.76
N GLU A 109 17.41 13.94 0.30
CA GLU A 109 16.61 13.80 -0.91
C GLU A 109 15.60 12.66 -0.79
N VAL A 110 14.66 12.64 -1.73
CA VAL A 110 13.76 11.51 -1.93
C VAL A 110 14.42 10.52 -2.89
N THR A 111 14.58 9.28 -2.45
CA THR A 111 15.01 8.16 -3.29
C THR A 111 13.80 7.34 -3.75
N HIS A 112 13.95 6.71 -4.91
CA HIS A 112 12.90 5.95 -5.57
C HIS A 112 13.39 4.52 -5.82
N SER A 113 12.64 3.53 -5.33
CA SER A 113 13.00 2.11 -5.48
C SER A 113 11.87 1.37 -6.18
N LEU A 114 12.14 0.85 -7.38
CA LEU A 114 11.21 -0.03 -8.08
C LEU A 114 11.27 -1.41 -7.43
N ILE A 115 10.14 -1.91 -6.95
CA ILE A 115 10.06 -3.20 -6.24
C ILE A 115 9.30 -4.27 -7.03
N LYS A 116 8.59 -3.89 -8.09
CA LYS A 116 7.88 -4.77 -9.01
C LYS A 116 7.75 -4.10 -10.37
#